data_AF-A0A9E2YSK0-F1
#
_entry.id   AF-A0A9E2YSK0-F1
#
_cell.length_a   1.000
_cell.length_b   1.000
_cell.length_c   1.000
_cell.angle_alpha   90.00
_cell.angle_beta   90.00
_cell.angle_gamma   90.00
#
_symmetry.space_group_name_H-M   'P 1'
#
loop_
_entity.id
_entity.type
_entity.pdbx_description
1 polymer ?
#
loop_
_entity_poly.entity_id
_entity_poly.type
_entity_poly.pdbx_seq_one_letter_code
_entity_poly.pdbx_strand_id
1 'polypeptide(L)' 'AGDRFHDIDTALEAWVEQGQAPERIIASKYKTAANPASGVERTRPLCPFPQIAKWSGKGSSDDAANFECVKP' A
#
# COMPACT_ATOMS: atom_id res chain seq x y z
N ALA A 1 10.47 -6.18 -11.84
CA ALA A 1 9.17 -5.52 -12.00
C ALA A 1 8.43 -5.70 -10.68
N GLY A 2 7.93 -4.61 -10.10
CA GLY A 2 7.03 -4.69 -8.95
C GLY A 2 5.67 -5.25 -9.36
N ASP A 3 4.82 -5.57 -8.39
CA ASP A 3 3.42 -5.90 -8.66
C ASP A 3 2.53 -4.66 -8.52
N ARG A 4 1.32 -4.73 -9.07
CA ARG A 4 0.34 -3.62 -9.07
C ARG A 4 -0.10 -3.13 -7.69
N PHE A 5 0.22 -3.86 -6.62
CA PHE A 5 -0.04 -3.40 -5.26
C PHE A 5 1.13 -2.61 -4.67
N HIS A 6 2.36 -2.78 -5.17
CA HIS A 6 3.56 -2.14 -4.60
C HIS A 6 4.23 -1.14 -5.53
N ASP A 7 3.81 -1.09 -6.81
CA ASP A 7 4.38 -0.23 -7.84
C ASP A 7 3.29 0.60 -8.52
N ILE A 8 3.44 1.93 -8.51
CA ILE A 8 2.39 2.84 -8.98
C ILE A 8 2.26 2.82 -10.51
N ASP A 9 3.36 2.61 -11.23
CA ASP A 9 3.36 2.58 -12.69
C ASP A 9 2.68 1.30 -13.17
N THR A 10 3.02 0.15 -12.57
CA THR A 10 2.35 -1.14 -12.81
C THR A 10 0.86 -1.07 -12.47
N ALA A 11 0.48 -0.36 -11.39
CA ALA A 11 -0.92 -0.15 -11.03
C ALA A 11 -1.66 0.71 -12.07
N LEU A 12 -1.00 1.76 -12.59
CA LEU A 12 -1.56 2.64 -13.61
C LEU A 12 -1.74 1.92 -14.95
N GLU A 13 -0.75 1.13 -15.37
CA GLU A 13 -0.85 0.26 -16.56
C GLU A 13 -2.04 -0.69 -16.45
N ALA A 14 -2.16 -1.41 -15.33
CA ALA A 14 -3.29 -2.32 -15.10
C ALA A 14 -4.64 -1.60 -15.13
N TRP A 15 -4.71 -0.37 -14.63
CA TRP A 15 -5.93 0.43 -14.68
C TRP A 15 -6.26 0.84 -16.12
N VAL A 16 -5.32 1.43 -16.85
CA VAL A 16 -5.53 1.97 -18.20
C VAL A 16 -5.78 0.85 -19.21
N GLU A 17 -4.99 -0.21 -19.17
CA GLU A 17 -4.99 -1.24 -20.21
C GLU A 17 -5.96 -2.40 -19.92
N GLN A 18 -6.21 -2.68 -18.64
CA GLN A 18 -7.01 -3.85 -18.22
C GLN A 18 -8.28 -3.46 -17.47
N GLY A 19 -8.53 -2.17 -17.25
CA GLY A 19 -9.70 -1.68 -16.50
C GLY A 19 -9.66 -2.04 -15.01
N GLN A 20 -8.51 -2.44 -14.47
CA GLN A 20 -8.36 -2.86 -13.08
C GLN A 20 -7.93 -1.68 -12.21
N ALA A 21 -8.91 -0.90 -11.73
CA ALA A 21 -8.64 0.20 -10.81
C ALA A 21 -8.03 -0.32 -9.48
N PRO A 22 -7.05 0.38 -8.89
CA PRO A 22 -6.43 -0.04 -7.65
C PRO A 22 -7.37 0.19 -6.46
N GLU A 23 -7.73 -0.89 -5.76
CA GLU A 23 -8.46 -0.81 -4.48
C GLU A 23 -7.57 -0.33 -3.33
N ARG A 24 -6.25 -0.48 -3.49
CA ARG A 24 -5.21 -0.03 -2.56
C ARG A 24 -3.84 -0.01 -3.25
N ILE A 25 -2.93 0.80 -2.72
CA ILE A 25 -1.49 0.77 -3.07
C ILE A 25 -0.70 0.66 -1.77
N ILE A 26 0.17 -0.34 -1.64
CA ILE A 26 0.98 -0.58 -0.44
C ILE A 26 2.22 0.32 -0.48
N ALA A 27 2.20 1.34 0.37
CA ALA A 27 3.33 2.23 0.58
C ALA A 27 4.29 1.66 1.64
N SER A 28 5.58 1.87 1.41
CA SER A 28 6.67 1.48 2.33
C SER A 28 7.34 2.70 2.95
N LYS A 29 7.51 2.68 4.26
CA LYS A 29 8.42 3.58 5.00
C LYS A 29 9.72 2.83 5.24
N TYR A 30 10.84 3.41 4.83
CA TYR A 30 12.18 2.87 5.10
C TYR A 30 12.72 3.36 6.45
N LYS A 31 13.62 2.60 7.08
CA LYS A 31 14.24 2.97 8.37
C LYS A 31 14.97 4.31 8.29
N THR A 32 15.58 4.58 7.15
CA THR A 32 16.14 5.88 6.79
C THR A 32 15.35 6.44 5.61
N ALA A 33 14.83 7.66 5.75
CA ALA A 33 14.01 8.30 4.72
C ALA A 33 14.71 8.29 3.35
N ALA A 34 13.95 7.92 2.32
CA ALA A 34 14.43 7.81 0.94
C ALA A 34 15.63 6.85 0.71
N ASN A 35 15.95 5.95 1.65
CA ASN A 35 17.00 4.95 1.48
C ASN A 35 16.44 3.53 1.54
N PRO A 36 16.14 2.90 0.38
CA PRO A 36 15.65 1.53 0.33
C PRO A 36 16.59 0.50 0.94
N ALA A 37 17.91 0.73 0.86
CA ALA A 37 18.92 -0.19 1.42
C ALA A 37 18.91 -0.24 2.96
N SER A 38 18.28 0.74 3.62
CA SER A 38 18.08 0.72 5.07
C SER A 38 17.04 -0.33 5.53
N GLY A 39 16.32 -0.93 4.58
CA GLY A 39 15.23 -1.86 4.85
C GLY A 39 13.92 -1.16 5.18
N VAL A 40 12.83 -1.91 5.06
CA VAL A 40 11.48 -1.43 5.36
C VAL A 40 11.29 -1.39 6.88
N GLU A 41 10.85 -0.24 7.38
CA GLU A 41 10.42 -0.05 8.77
C GLU A 41 8.94 -0.43 8.93
N ARG A 42 8.10 -0.01 7.97
CA ARG A 42 6.64 -0.19 8.06
C ARG A 42 5.96 -0.13 6.70
N THR A 43 4.89 -0.88 6.51
CA THR A 43 4.02 -0.79 5.33
C THR A 43 2.60 -0.34 5.68
N ARG A 44 1.94 0.38 4.76
CA ARG A 44 0.53 0.79 4.88
C ARG A 44 -0.18 0.75 3.52
N PRO A 45 -1.44 0.30 3.46
CA PRO A 45 -2.24 0.53 2.26
C PRO A 45 -2.64 2.02 2.20
N LEU A 46 -2.34 2.67 1.08
CA LEU A 46 -2.97 3.90 0.64
C LEU A 46 -4.37 3.53 0.15
N CYS A 47 -5.37 4.18 0.72
CA CYS A 47 -6.77 3.92 0.43
C CYS A 47 -7.34 4.98 -0.50
N PRO A 48 -8.17 4.60 -1.49
CA PRO A 48 -8.89 5.55 -2.32
C PRO A 48 -9.79 6.44 -1.46
N PHE A 49 -9.73 7.75 -1.66
CA PHE A 49 -10.62 8.68 -0.96
C PHE A 49 -12.10 8.32 -1.21
N PRO A 50 -12.98 8.36 -0.19
CA PRO A 50 -12.77 8.86 1.19
C PRO A 50 -12.35 7.78 2.21
N GLN A 51 -11.95 6.59 1.77
CA GLN A 51 -11.60 5.50 2.69
C GLN A 51 -10.29 5.79 3.44
N ILE A 52 -10.16 5.19 4.63
CA ILE A 52 -8.98 5.26 5.49
C ILE A 52 -8.46 3.86 5.81
N ALA A 53 -7.15 3.74 6.02
CA ALA A 53 -6.53 2.50 6.45
C ALA A 53 -6.80 2.28 7.94
N LYS A 54 -7.58 1.26 8.28
CA LYS A 54 -7.89 0.87 9.66
C LYS A 54 -7.17 -0.43 10.01
N TRP A 55 -6.43 -0.42 11.11
CA TRP A 55 -5.79 -1.62 11.64
C TRP A 55 -6.85 -2.59 12.17
N SER A 56 -6.70 -3.88 11.88
CA SER A 56 -7.63 -4.95 12.26
C SER A 56 -7.69 -5.21 13.78
N GLY A 57 -6.76 -4.66 14.56
CA GLY A 57 -6.60 -4.96 15.98
C GLY A 57 -5.83 -6.26 16.26
N LYS A 58 -5.35 -6.95 15.21
CA LYS A 58 -4.59 -8.20 15.29
C LYS A 58 -3.32 -8.09 14.44
N GLY A 59 -2.31 -8.90 14.80
CA GLY A 59 -1.03 -8.92 14.09
C GLY A 59 -0.18 -7.66 14.34
N SER A 60 0.96 -7.58 13.65
CA SER A 60 1.83 -6.40 13.75
C SER A 60 1.14 -5.18 13.17
N SER A 61 1.12 -4.09 13.93
CA SER A 61 0.69 -2.81 13.38
C SER A 61 1.69 -2.27 12.36
N ASP A 62 2.86 -2.86 12.14
CA ASP A 62 3.80 -2.41 11.10
C ASP A 62 3.59 -3.08 9.73
N ASP A 63 2.69 -4.06 9.65
CA ASP A 63 2.43 -4.85 8.44
C ASP A 63 1.09 -4.46 7.80
N ALA A 64 1.13 -4.05 6.53
CA ALA A 64 -0.04 -3.68 5.73
C ALA A 64 -1.08 -4.80 5.60
N ALA A 65 -0.71 -6.07 5.73
CA ALA A 65 -1.64 -7.19 5.72
C ALA A 65 -2.65 -7.15 6.88
N ASN A 66 -2.33 -6.42 7.96
CA ASN A 66 -3.19 -6.26 9.12
C ASN A 66 -4.10 -5.01 9.03
N PHE A 67 -4.20 -4.38 7.87
CA PHE A 67 -5.01 -3.17 7.62
C PHE A 67 -6.05 -3.41 6.54
N GLU A 68 -7.19 -2.74 6.68
CA GLU A 68 -8.26 -2.70 5.68
C GLU A 68 -8.60 -1.26 5.33
N CYS A 69 -8.90 -1.00 4.06
CA CYS A 69 -9.48 0.27 3.66
C CYS A 69 -10.97 0.27 3.99
N VAL A 70 -11.37 1.18 4.88
CA VAL A 70 -12.75 1.29 5.36
C VAL A 70 -13.25 2.72 5.17
N LYS A 71 -14.57 2.89 5.07
CA LYS A 71 -15.15 4.23 5.22
C LYS A 71 -14.85 4.76 6.64
N PRO A 72 -14.58 6.06 6.81
CA PRO A 72 -14.29 6.66 8.11
C PRO A 72 -15.32 6.33 9.18
#